data_AF-A0A6B3KNL1-F1
#
_entry.id   AF-A0A6B3KNL1-F1
#
_cell.length_a   1.000
_cell.length_b   1.000
_cell.length_c   1.000
_cell.angle_alpha   90.00
_cell.angle_beta   90.00
_cell.angle_gamma   90.00
#
_symmetry.space_group_name_H-M   'P 1'
#
loop_
_entity.id
_entity.type
_entity.pdbx_description
1 polymer ?
#
loop_
_entity_poly.entity_id
_entity_poly.type
_entity_poly.pdbx_seq_one_letter_code
_entity_poly.pdbx_strand_id
1 'polypeptide(L)'
;DGKPLVNGRRVTGFTNSEEEGVGLTKIVPFLVEDVLTELGGKYEKGADWGVYVVTDGTLVTGQNPASSEKTAETLLALAKR
;
A
#
# COMPACT_ATOMS: atom_id res chain seq x y z
N ASP A 1 -3.87 -17.89 13.80
CA ASP A 1 -2.51 -18.35 14.17
C ASP A 1 -1.57 -17.19 14.51
N GLY A 2 -2.06 -15.93 14.61
CA GLY A 2 -1.27 -14.77 15.01
C GLY A 2 -0.43 -14.16 13.88
N LYS A 3 -0.47 -14.73 12.66
CA LYS A 3 0.27 -14.16 11.53
C LYS A 3 -0.34 -12.82 11.09
N PRO A 4 0.49 -11.85 10.69
CA PRO A 4 0.00 -10.61 10.11
C PRO A 4 -0.90 -10.86 8.90
N LEU A 5 -1.93 -10.02 8.73
CA LEU A 5 -2.88 -10.13 7.61
C LEU A 5 -2.19 -10.10 6.24
N VAL A 6 -1.12 -9.32 6.13
CA VAL A 6 -0.40 -9.07 4.87
C VAL A 6 0.59 -10.19 4.53
N ASN A 7 0.85 -11.14 5.44
CA ASN A 7 1.85 -12.18 5.23
C ASN A 7 1.53 -13.03 3.97
N GLY A 8 2.43 -12.98 2.99
CA GLY A 8 2.31 -13.65 1.69
C GLY A 8 1.39 -12.95 0.68
N ARG A 9 0.73 -11.84 1.05
CA ARG A 9 -0.21 -11.09 0.22
C ARG A 9 0.48 -9.96 -0.53
N ARG A 10 -0.01 -9.65 -1.72
CA ARG A 10 0.42 -8.48 -2.50
C ARG A 10 -0.19 -7.23 -1.90
N VAL A 11 0.64 -6.23 -1.63
CA VAL A 11 0.23 -4.96 -1.01
C VAL A 11 1.01 -3.79 -1.59
N THR A 12 0.43 -2.61 -1.52
CA THR A 12 1.13 -1.34 -1.73
C THR A 12 0.77 -0.35 -0.61
N GLY A 13 1.42 0.80 -0.61
CA GLY A 13 1.29 1.88 0.36
C GLY A 13 2.34 2.93 0.06
N PHE A 14 2.36 4.03 0.83
CA PHE A 14 3.25 5.15 0.57
C PHE A 14 4.71 4.67 0.51
N THR A 15 5.42 5.02 -0.56
CA THR A 15 6.76 4.48 -0.80
C THR A 15 7.79 5.18 0.08
N ASN A 16 8.92 4.52 0.32
CA ASN A 16 10.04 5.17 1.03
C ASN A 16 10.56 6.40 0.27
N SER A 17 10.51 6.39 -1.07
CA SER A 17 10.92 7.51 -1.92
C SER A 17 9.91 8.67 -1.87
N GLU A 18 8.62 8.40 -1.76
CA GLU A 18 7.61 9.44 -1.53
C GLU A 18 7.77 10.07 -0.13
N GLU A 19 8.05 9.26 0.90
CA GLU A 19 8.33 9.72 2.26
C GLU A 19 9.60 10.58 2.33
N GLU A 20 10.66 10.18 1.61
CA GLU A 20 11.87 11.00 1.44
C GLU A 20 11.56 12.29 0.69
N GLY A 21 10.74 12.23 -0.36
CA GLY A 21 10.31 13.37 -1.15
C GLY A 21 9.56 14.44 -0.35
N VAL A 22 8.85 14.05 0.72
CA VAL A 22 8.20 15.00 1.65
C VAL A 22 9.08 15.36 2.86
N GLY A 23 10.26 14.76 2.99
CA GLY A 23 11.23 15.08 4.04
C GLY A 23 10.84 14.61 5.43
N LEU A 24 9.90 13.65 5.54
CA LEU A 24 9.33 13.20 6.81
C LEU A 24 9.91 11.87 7.30
N THR A 25 10.82 11.24 6.56
CA THR A 25 11.47 9.95 6.88
C THR A 25 12.06 9.88 8.30
N LYS A 26 12.55 11.00 8.85
CA LYS A 26 13.13 11.07 10.21
C LYS A 26 12.12 11.46 11.30
N ILE A 27 10.90 11.80 10.91
CA ILE A 27 9.82 12.25 11.79
C ILE A 27 8.83 11.11 12.03
N VAL A 28 8.54 10.33 10.99
CA VAL A 28 7.65 9.18 11.13
C VAL A 28 8.29 8.08 12.00
N PRO A 29 7.50 7.38 12.83
CA PRO A 29 8.01 6.35 13.72
C PRO A 29 8.47 5.07 12.98
N PHE A 30 8.03 4.89 11.74
CA PHE A 30 8.39 3.79 10.86
C PHE A 30 7.99 4.13 9.42
N LEU A 31 8.55 3.41 8.45
CA LEU A 31 8.21 3.53 7.04
C LEU A 31 7.23 2.43 6.63
N VAL A 32 6.19 2.80 5.88
CA VAL A 32 5.10 1.87 5.54
C VAL A 32 5.59 0.72 4.66
N GLU A 33 6.40 1.01 3.64
CA GLU A 33 7.01 0.01 2.75
C GLU A 33 7.84 -1.01 3.54
N ASP A 34 8.66 -0.55 4.49
CA ASP A 34 9.50 -1.41 5.33
C ASP A 34 8.65 -2.30 6.25
N VAL A 35 7.68 -1.72 6.96
CA VAL A 35 6.81 -2.47 7.89
C VAL A 35 5.99 -3.52 7.14
N LEU A 36 5.44 -3.18 5.97
CA LEU A 36 4.68 -4.16 5.17
C LEU A 36 5.57 -5.32 4.71
N THR A 37 6.81 -5.03 4.32
CA THR A 37 7.79 -6.05 3.90
C THR A 37 8.21 -6.93 5.09
N GLU A 38 8.49 -6.35 6.25
CA GLU A 38 8.87 -7.06 7.48
C GLU A 38 7.76 -8.02 7.95
N LEU A 39 6.50 -7.60 7.81
CA LEU A 39 5.33 -8.42 8.13
C LEU A 39 5.03 -9.53 7.09
N GLY A 40 5.90 -9.70 6.09
CA GLY A 40 5.82 -10.72 5.05
C GLY A 40 4.95 -10.33 3.85
N GLY A 41 4.58 -9.05 3.72
CA GLY A 41 3.89 -8.53 2.55
C GLY A 41 4.78 -8.57 1.31
N LYS A 42 4.19 -8.96 0.17
CA LYS A 42 4.81 -8.82 -1.14
C LYS A 42 4.56 -7.39 -1.62
N TYR A 43 5.38 -6.47 -1.12
CA TYR A 43 5.23 -5.05 -1.42
C TYR A 43 5.49 -4.76 -2.90
N GLU A 44 4.61 -3.97 -3.50
CA GLU A 44 4.70 -3.48 -4.87
C GLU A 44 4.51 -1.98 -4.90
N LYS A 45 5.16 -1.29 -5.83
CA LYS A 45 5.00 0.15 -6.04
C LYS A 45 5.03 0.52 -7.51
N GLY A 46 4.27 1.56 -7.84
CA GLY A 46 4.32 2.26 -9.12
C GLY A 46 5.34 3.41 -9.09
N ALA A 47 5.20 4.33 -10.05
CA ALA A 47 5.96 5.57 -10.01
C ALA A 47 5.50 6.44 -8.83
N ASP A 48 6.43 7.15 -8.19
CA ASP A 48 6.12 8.12 -7.14
C ASP A 48 5.09 9.15 -7.65
N TRP A 49 4.14 9.51 -6.78
CA TRP A 49 3.02 10.42 -7.05
C TRP A 49 2.01 9.94 -8.11
N GLY A 50 2.28 8.81 -8.76
CA GLY A 50 1.38 8.18 -9.72
C GLY A 50 0.24 7.42 -9.05
N VAL A 51 -0.80 7.11 -9.82
CA VAL A 51 -1.90 6.24 -9.37
C VAL A 51 -1.42 4.79 -9.39
N TYR A 52 -1.46 4.12 -8.24
CA TYR A 52 -1.12 2.70 -8.12
C TYR A 52 -1.98 2.00 -7.07
N VAL A 53 -2.62 0.90 -7.48
CA VAL A 53 -3.55 0.11 -6.64
C VAL A 53 -3.24 -1.36 -6.83
N VAL A 54 -3.13 -2.08 -5.72
CA VAL A 54 -2.96 -3.54 -5.69
C VAL A 54 -4.22 -4.18 -5.15
N THR A 55 -4.69 -5.22 -5.82
CA THR A 55 -5.79 -6.09 -5.35
C THR A 55 -5.29 -7.52 -5.24
N ASP A 56 -5.46 -8.10 -4.05
CA ASP A 56 -5.18 -9.50 -3.76
C ASP A 56 -6.42 -10.11 -3.09
N GLY A 57 -7.24 -10.84 -3.85
CA GLY A 57 -8.53 -11.33 -3.37
C GLY A 57 -9.45 -10.18 -2.95
N THR A 58 -9.76 -10.10 -1.66
CA THR A 58 -10.58 -9.02 -1.05
C THR A 58 -9.75 -7.91 -0.40
N LEU A 59 -8.42 -8.01 -0.42
CA LEU A 59 -7.53 -6.98 0.09
C LEU A 59 -7.22 -5.98 -1.03
N VAL A 60 -7.59 -4.71 -0.84
CA VAL A 60 -7.28 -3.60 -1.75
C VAL A 60 -6.39 -2.62 -1.01
N THR A 61 -5.28 -2.23 -1.64
CA THR A 61 -4.34 -1.22 -1.11
C THR A 61 -3.99 -0.22 -2.20
N GLY A 62 -3.79 1.05 -1.82
CA GLY A 62 -3.43 2.14 -2.73
C GLY A 62 -2.16 2.84 -2.23
N GLN A 63 -1.31 3.27 -3.16
CA GLN A 63 0.03 3.78 -2.83
C GLN A 63 -0.03 5.14 -2.11
N ASN A 64 -0.78 6.10 -2.65
CA ASN A 64 -0.71 7.51 -2.25
C ASN A 64 -2.07 8.21 -2.41
N PRO A 65 -2.20 9.52 -2.09
CA PRO A 65 -3.46 10.25 -2.22
C PRO A 65 -4.03 10.26 -3.65
N ALA A 66 -3.18 10.28 -4.69
CA ALA A 66 -3.64 10.18 -6.08
C ALA A 66 -4.35 8.85 -6.36
N SER A 67 -4.02 7.81 -5.60
CA SER A 67 -4.60 6.47 -5.73
C SER A 67 -5.95 6.30 -5.02
N SER A 68 -6.43 7.29 -4.27
CA SER A 68 -7.64 7.17 -3.45
C SER A 68 -8.91 6.87 -4.26
N GLU A 69 -9.15 7.62 -5.34
CA GLU A 69 -10.33 7.40 -6.20
C GLU A 69 -10.30 5.99 -6.79
N LYS A 70 -9.16 5.59 -7.37
CA LYS A 70 -9.04 4.27 -7.98
C LYS A 70 -9.17 3.12 -6.97
N THR A 71 -8.68 3.32 -5.76
CA THR A 71 -8.83 2.35 -4.66
C THR A 71 -10.31 2.17 -4.30
N ALA A 72 -11.06 3.27 -4.19
CA ALA A 72 -12.50 3.25 -3.90
C ALA A 72 -13.32 2.58 -5.01
N GLU A 73 -13.05 2.91 -6.28
CA GLU A 73 -13.68 2.24 -7.42
C GLU A 73 -13.47 0.72 -7.40
N THR A 74 -12.22 0.30 -7.12
CA THR A 74 -11.84 -1.11 -7.06
C THR A 74 -12.56 -1.84 -5.94
N LEU A 75 -12.65 -1.22 -4.76
CA LEU A 75 -13.43 -1.75 -3.64
C LEU A 75 -14.92 -1.91 -4.01
N LEU A 76 -15.53 -0.87 -4.60
CA LEU A 76 -16.94 -0.92 -5.01
C LEU A 76 -17.19 -2.02 -6.04
N ALA A 77 -16.26 -2.22 -6.97
CA ALA A 77 -16.35 -3.29 -7.97
C ALA A 77 -16.27 -4.69 -7.35
N LEU A 78 -15.54 -4.86 -6.23
CA LEU A 78 -15.49 -6.12 -5.47
C LEU A 78 -16.76 -6.34 -4.66
N ALA A 79 -17.31 -5.30 -4.03
CA ALA A 79 -18.49 -5.40 -3.16
C ALA A 79 -19.80 -5.66 -3.92
N LYS A 80 -19.83 -5.40 -5.23
CA LYS A 80 -20.99 -5.64 -6.10
C LYS A 80 -21.02 -7.05 -6.71
N ARG A 81 -20.07 -7.91 -6.37
CA ARG A 81 -19.99 -9.29 -6.86
C ARG A 81 -20.73 -10.28 -5.97
#